data_AF-G5H5A3-F1
#
_entry.id   AF-G5H5A3-F1
#
_cell.length_a   1.000
_cell.length_b   1.000
_cell.length_c   1.000
_cell.angle_alpha   90.00
_cell.angle_beta   90.00
_cell.angle_gamma   90.00
#
_symmetry.space_group_name_H-M   'P 1'
#
loop_
_entity.id
_entity.type
_entity.pdbx_description
1 polymer ?
#
loop_
_entity_poly.entity_id
_entity_poly.type
_entity_poly.pdbx_seq_one_letter_code
_entity_poly.pdbx_strand_id
1 'polypeptide(L)' 'MKNLKNRFWLGACILALALGSCSVRVRTGRPLPPGQEKPLPPGQAKKITGSQSAAPYAPGHNK' A
#
# COMPACT_ATOMS: atom_id res chain seq x y z
N MET A 1 29.25 -24.25 -28.22
CA MET A 1 29.13 -23.55 -26.92
C MET A 1 28.34 -22.24 -26.95
N LYS A 2 28.28 -21.51 -28.08
CA LYS A 2 27.59 -20.20 -28.19
C LYS A 2 26.09 -20.26 -27.81
N ASN A 3 25.42 -21.35 -28.19
CA ASN A 3 23.99 -21.58 -27.86
C ASN A 3 23.71 -21.78 -26.37
N LEU A 4 24.66 -22.34 -25.60
CA LEU A 4 24.50 -22.53 -24.16
C LEU A 4 24.60 -21.20 -23.41
N LYS A 5 25.50 -20.31 -23.87
CA LYS A 5 25.67 -18.96 -23.32
C LYS A 5 24.46 -18.06 -23.63
N ASN A 6 23.88 -18.18 -24.83
CA ASN A 6 22.64 -17.47 -25.19
C ASN A 6 21.44 -17.95 -24.37
N ARG A 7 21.34 -19.26 -24.07
CA ARG A 7 20.28 -19.80 -23.20
C ARG A 7 20.41 -19.32 -21.76
N PHE A 8 21.64 -19.22 -21.26
CA PHE A 8 21.92 -18.66 -19.94
C PHE A 8 21.54 -17.18 -19.85
N TRP A 9 21.90 -16.40 -20.87
CA TRP A 9 21.51 -14.98 -20.97
C TRP A 9 19.99 -14.79 -21.06
N LEU A 10 19.30 -15.62 -21.85
CA LEU A 10 17.85 -15.57 -21.97
C LEU A 10 17.16 -15.86 -20.63
N GLY A 11 17.64 -16.87 -19.89
CA GLY A 11 17.12 -17.19 -18.56
C GLY A 11 17.35 -16.07 -17.54
N ALA A 12 18.54 -15.45 -17.55
CA ALA A 12 18.86 -14.33 -16.66
C ALA A 12 17.96 -13.11 -16.92
N CYS A 13 17.67 -12.78 -18.17
CA CYS A 13 16.76 -11.68 -18.52
C CYS A 13 15.33 -11.93 -18.03
N ILE A 14 14.81 -13.15 -18.18
CA ILE A 14 13.46 -13.50 -17.72
C ILE A 14 13.35 -13.39 -16.20
N LEU A 15 14.37 -13.85 -15.47
CA LEU A 15 14.42 -13.76 -14.01
C LEU A 15 14.45 -12.31 -13.52
N ALA A 16 15.22 -11.44 -14.16
CA ALA A 16 15.30 -10.02 -13.81
C ALA A 16 13.95 -9.29 -13.99
N LEU A 17 13.22 -9.60 -15.06
CA LEU A 17 11.90 -9.01 -15.32
C LEU A 17 10.83 -9.50 -14.32
N ALA A 18 10.91 -10.76 -13.90
CA ALA A 18 9.99 -11.32 -12.90
C ALA A 18 10.14 -10.65 -11.53
N LEU A 19 11.38 -10.36 -11.09
CA LEU A 19 11.64 -9.71 -9.80
C LEU A 19 11.26 -8.21 -9.79
N GLY A 20 11.30 -7.53 -10.94
CA GLY A 20 10.96 -6.11 -11.04
C GLY A 20 9.46 -5.78 -10.90
N SER A 21 8.57 -6.77 -11.00
CA SER A 21 7.11 -6.54 -10.98
C SER A 21 6.50 -6.53 -9.58
N CYS A 22 7.28 -6.75 -8.53
CA CYS A 22 6.80 -6.72 -7.14
C CYS A 22 6.80 -5.28 -6.58
N SER A 23 6.05 -4.37 -7.21
CA SER A 23 5.85 -2.99 -6.73
C SER A 23 4.43 -2.86 -6.15
N VAL A 24 4.30 -2.90 -4.82
CA VAL A 24 3.05 -2.54 -4.14
C VAL A 24 2.86 -1.02 -4.26
N ARG A 25 1.95 -0.59 -5.14
CA ARG A 25 1.49 0.80 -5.17
C ARG A 25 0.53 1.02 -4.00
N VAL A 26 1.04 1.53 -2.89
CA VAL A 26 0.19 2.06 -1.83
C VAL A 26 -0.40 3.38 -2.33
N ARG A 27 -1.70 3.38 -2.66
CA ARG A 27 -2.44 4.64 -2.88
C ARG A 27 -2.55 5.36 -1.54
N THR A 28 -1.60 6.23 -1.22
CA THR A 28 -1.82 7.27 -0.24
C THR A 28 -2.90 8.20 -0.83
N GLY A 29 -4.01 8.35 -0.12
CA GLY A 29 -5.14 9.16 -0.56
C GLY A 29 -4.67 10.57 -0.90
N ARG A 30 -5.30 11.19 -1.91
CA ARG A 30 -4.96 12.56 -2.32
C ARG A 30 -5.02 13.50 -1.10
N PRO A 31 -4.04 14.40 -0.90
CA PRO A 31 -4.15 15.43 0.11
C PRO A 31 -5.40 16.26 -0.22
N LEU A 32 -6.32 16.29 0.73
CA LEU A 32 -7.56 17.04 0.61
C LEU A 32 -7.21 18.53 0.75
N PRO A 33 -7.87 19.45 0.03
CA PRO A 33 -7.59 20.87 0.14
C PRO A 33 -7.72 21.37 1.59
N PRO A 34 -6.90 22.35 2.00
CA PRO A 34 -6.94 22.90 3.36
C PRO A 34 -8.35 23.36 3.70
N GLY A 35 -8.90 22.92 4.83
CA GLY A 35 -10.27 23.23 5.26
C GLY A 35 -11.33 22.19 4.91
N GLN A 36 -10.99 21.10 4.20
CA GLN A 36 -11.86 19.93 4.00
C GLN A 36 -11.36 18.69 4.75
N GLU A 37 -10.57 18.85 5.81
CA GLU A 37 -10.07 17.73 6.63
C GLU A 37 -11.24 17.01 7.31
N LYS A 38 -11.83 16.04 6.61
CA LYS A 38 -12.80 15.13 7.19
C LYS A 38 -12.06 14.33 8.26
N PRO A 39 -12.61 14.21 9.47
CA PRO A 39 -12.06 13.33 10.50
C PRO A 39 -11.77 11.96 9.90
N LEU A 40 -10.63 11.37 10.29
CA LEU A 40 -10.28 10.00 9.92
C LEU A 40 -11.50 9.10 10.18
N PRO A 41 -11.95 8.30 9.20
CA PRO A 41 -13.09 7.44 9.41
C PRO A 41 -12.78 6.49 10.58
N PRO A 42 -13.76 6.16 11.44
CA PRO A 42 -13.52 5.47 12.71
C PRO A 42 -12.83 4.11 12.52
N GLY A 43 -13.07 3.44 11.38
CA GLY A 43 -12.37 2.21 11.01
C GLY A 43 -10.89 2.39 10.68
N GLN A 44 -10.47 3.52 10.09
CA GLN A 44 -9.05 3.85 9.92
C GLN A 44 -8.43 4.32 11.22
N ALA A 45 -9.11 5.18 11.98
CA ALA A 45 -8.63 5.66 13.27
C ALA A 45 -8.31 4.48 14.20
N LYS A 46 -9.22 3.51 14.32
CA LYS A 46 -9.01 2.25 15.06
C LYS A 46 -7.74 1.50 14.64
N LYS A 47 -7.49 1.38 13.34
CA LYS A 47 -6.31 0.66 12.82
C LYS A 47 -5.01 1.38 13.16
N ILE A 48 -5.01 2.71 13.16
CA ILE A 48 -3.85 3.54 13.47
C ILE A 48 -3.58 3.55 14.97
N THR A 49 -4.62 3.64 15.80
CA THR A 49 -4.49 3.73 17.26
C THR A 49 -4.33 2.39 17.94
N GLY A 50 -4.55 1.28 17.23
CA GLY A 50 -4.46 -0.07 17.79
C GLY A 50 -5.60 -0.39 18.77
N SER A 51 -6.66 0.42 18.82
CA SER A 51 -7.78 0.17 19.73
C SER A 51 -8.60 -1.05 19.31
N GLN A 52 -9.18 -1.74 20.28
CA GLN A 52 -10.05 -2.89 20.00
C GLN A 52 -11.42 -2.47 19.43
N SER A 53 -11.86 -1.23 19.67
CA SER A 53 -13.18 -0.72 19.24
C SER A 53 -13.07 0.61 18.49
N ALA A 54 -13.95 0.77 17.50
CA ALA A 54 -14.09 2.00 16.71
C ALA A 54 -15.14 2.96 17.29
N ALA A 55 -15.91 2.51 18.29
CA ALA A 55 -16.92 3.31 18.97
C ALA A 55 -16.39 4.65 19.54
N PRO A 56 -15.18 4.72 20.13
CA PRO A 56 -14.62 5.98 20.64
C PRO A 56 -14.38 7.05 19.58
N TYR A 57 -14.25 6.65 18.32
CA TYR A 57 -14.02 7.53 17.18
C TYR A 57 -15.31 7.81 16.39
N ALA A 58 -16.45 7.27 16.84
CA ALA A 58 -17.74 7.50 16.19
C ALA A 58 -18.22 8.94 16.46
N PRO A 59 -18.85 9.61 15.47
CA PRO A 59 -19.42 10.93 15.67
C PRO A 59 -20.47 10.91 16.79
N GLY A 60 -20.31 11.76 17.80
CA GLY A 60 -21.25 11.87 18.93
C GLY A 60 -20.92 11.04 20.17
N HIS A 61 -19.85 10.25 20.17
CA HIS A 61 -19.48 9.43 21.34
C HIS A 61 -18.95 10.24 22.55
N ASN A 62 -18.35 11.41 22.29
CA ASN A 62 -17.79 12.29 23.32
C ASN A 62 -18.65 13.54 23.56
N LYS A 63 -19.97 13.43 23.39
CA LYS A 63 -20.92 14.50 23.69
C LYS A 63 -21.46 14.36 25.10
#